data_AF-A0A9E5K535-F1
#
_entry.id   AF-A0A9E5K535-F1
#
_cell.length_a   1.000
_cell.length_b   1.000
_cell.length_c   1.000
_cell.angle_alpha   90.00
_cell.angle_beta   90.00
_cell.angle_gamma   90.00
#
_symmetry.space_group_name_H-M   'P 1'
#
loop_
_entity.id
_entity.type
_entity.pdbx_description
1 polymer ?
#
loop_
_entity_poly.entity_id
_entity_poly.type
_entity_poly.pdbx_seq_one_letter_code
_entity_poly.pdbx_strand_id
1 'polypeptide(L)'
;MNILSQNWLISRRHMLRGLGVTLALPLLDCMVPLRAADAPMKAKRSVFIYLPNGVNTVDYQIRESGPDYKLSMPLQSLEKHRSNITPFSGIHHPNGLGHHHNCKSIWLTGAKIGPSERNTIS
;
A
#
# COMPACT_ATOMS: atom_id res chain seq x y z
N MET A 1 28.01 21.70 -57.46
CA MET A 1 29.06 21.76 -56.42
C MET A 1 28.56 20.93 -55.24
N ASN A 2 29.05 19.71 -55.05
CA ASN A 2 28.64 18.85 -53.93
C ASN A 2 29.52 19.17 -52.71
N ILE A 3 28.92 19.73 -51.66
CA ILE A 3 29.60 19.97 -50.38
C ILE A 3 29.49 18.68 -49.56
N LEU A 4 30.60 17.97 -49.41
CA LEU A 4 30.69 16.84 -48.48
C LEU A 4 30.82 17.40 -47.05
N SER A 5 29.76 17.37 -46.25
CA SER A 5 29.84 17.71 -44.82
C SER A 5 29.90 16.44 -43.96
N GLN A 6 30.82 16.44 -42.99
CA GLN A 6 31.08 15.31 -42.10
C GLN A 6 30.07 15.28 -40.94
N ASN A 7 28.79 15.04 -41.25
CA ASN A 7 27.70 15.06 -40.28
C ASN A 7 27.76 13.94 -39.22
N TRP A 8 28.70 13.00 -39.36
CA TRP A 8 28.96 11.93 -38.39
C TRP A 8 29.97 12.32 -37.29
N LEU A 9 30.61 13.48 -37.38
CA LEU A 9 31.59 13.91 -36.38
C LEU A 9 30.88 14.37 -35.10
N ILE A 10 30.86 13.49 -34.11
CA ILE A 10 30.40 13.82 -32.77
C ILE A 10 31.40 14.78 -32.13
N SER A 11 30.93 15.95 -31.68
CA SER A 11 31.77 16.89 -30.95
C SER A 11 32.30 16.26 -29.65
N ARG A 12 33.57 16.54 -29.29
CA ARG A 12 34.19 16.07 -28.04
C ARG A 12 33.33 16.35 -26.79
N ARG A 13 32.61 17.48 -26.79
CA ARG A 13 31.66 17.86 -25.73
C ARG A 13 30.47 16.90 -25.63
N HIS A 14 29.91 16.47 -26.75
CA HIS A 14 28.82 15.48 -26.77
C HIS A 14 29.29 14.10 -26.32
N MET A 15 30.48 13.68 -26.77
CA MET A 15 31.10 12.43 -26.33
C MET A 15 31.32 12.42 -24.81
N LEU A 16 31.89 13.48 -24.23
CA LEU A 16 32.13 13.56 -22.78
C LEU A 16 30.84 13.63 -21.95
N ARG A 17 29.76 14.23 -22.47
CA ARG A 17 28.44 14.23 -21.80
C ARG A 17 27.79 12.85 -21.76
N GLY A 18 27.94 12.04 -22.82
CA GLY A 18 27.41 10.67 -22.86
C GLY A 18 28.21 9.68 -22.01
N LEU A 19 29.53 9.88 -21.92
CA LEU A 19 30.45 8.97 -21.21
C LEU A 19 30.17 8.90 -19.70
N GLY A 20 29.71 10.02 -19.10
CA GLY A 20 29.29 10.04 -17.69
C GLY A 20 28.07 9.14 -17.41
N VAL A 21 27.12 9.06 -18.35
CA VAL A 21 25.95 8.17 -18.23
C VAL A 21 26.37 6.71 -18.34
N THR A 22 27.32 6.38 -19.22
CA THR A 22 27.83 5.00 -19.35
C THR A 22 28.71 4.54 -18.19
N LEU A 23 29.25 5.46 -17.38
CA LEU A 23 29.99 5.14 -16.16
C LEU A 23 29.10 5.15 -14.91
N ALA A 24 28.04 5.96 -14.91
CA ALA A 24 27.04 5.97 -13.83
C ALA A 24 26.07 4.78 -13.91
N LEU A 25 25.75 4.27 -15.11
CA LEU A 25 24.85 3.12 -15.29
C LEU A 25 25.40 1.79 -14.74
N PRO A 26 26.68 1.42 -14.89
CA PRO A 26 27.22 0.17 -14.35
C PRO A 26 27.31 0.15 -12.81
N LEU A 27 27.19 1.30 -12.16
CA LEU A 27 26.95 1.42 -10.72
C LEU A 27 25.47 1.12 -10.33
N LEU A 28 24.68 0.55 -11.26
CA LEU A 28 23.42 -0.15 -10.97
C LEU A 28 23.66 -1.31 -10.00
N ASP A 29 22.59 -1.72 -9.32
CA ASP A 29 22.43 -2.79 -8.30
C ASP A 29 23.35 -4.04 -8.41
N CYS A 30 23.90 -4.33 -9.58
CA CYS A 30 24.87 -5.39 -9.83
C CYS A 30 26.24 -5.21 -9.14
N MET A 31 26.59 -3.99 -8.71
CA MET A 31 27.85 -3.70 -8.00
C MET A 31 27.72 -3.72 -6.47
N VAL A 32 26.57 -4.10 -5.91
CA VAL A 32 26.42 -4.29 -4.46
C VAL A 32 27.36 -5.44 -4.04
N PRO A 33 28.38 -5.18 -3.20
CA PRO A 33 29.28 -6.22 -2.72
C PRO A 33 28.49 -7.35 -2.07
N LEU A 34 28.84 -8.61 -2.32
CA LEU A 34 28.15 -9.79 -1.76
C LEU A 34 28.04 -9.75 -0.22
N ARG A 35 28.93 -9.01 0.45
CA ARG A 35 28.94 -8.79 1.91
C ARG A 35 28.26 -7.50 2.39
N ALA A 36 27.86 -6.63 1.47
CA ALA A 36 27.11 -5.40 1.72
C ALA A 36 25.66 -5.49 1.23
N ALA A 37 25.24 -6.63 0.69
CA ALA A 37 23.84 -6.91 0.42
C ALA A 37 23.11 -7.10 1.75
N ASP A 38 22.18 -6.19 2.05
CA ASP A 38 21.25 -6.39 3.15
C ASP A 38 20.52 -7.72 2.98
N ALA A 39 20.28 -8.41 4.09
CA ALA A 39 19.49 -9.64 4.08
C ALA A 39 18.16 -9.35 3.38
N PRO A 40 17.71 -10.21 2.42
CA PRO A 40 16.50 -9.95 1.67
C PRO A 40 15.34 -9.77 2.64
N MET A 41 14.84 -8.53 2.72
CA MET A 41 13.78 -8.19 3.66
C MET A 41 12.52 -8.95 3.25
N LYS A 42 12.03 -9.83 4.12
CA LYS A 42 10.87 -10.66 3.83
C LYS A 42 9.68 -9.75 3.49
N ALA A 43 9.11 -9.92 2.29
CA ALA A 43 7.98 -9.12 1.84
C ALA A 43 6.83 -9.21 2.85
N LYS A 44 6.46 -8.07 3.46
CA LYS A 44 5.31 -7.98 4.36
C LYS A 44 4.05 -7.99 3.51
N ARG A 45 3.13 -8.90 3.78
CA ARG A 45 1.83 -9.00 3.10
C ARG A 45 0.73 -8.58 4.07
N SER A 46 -0.19 -7.73 3.61
CA SER A 46 -1.37 -7.33 4.36
C SER A 46 -2.62 -7.93 3.72
N VAL A 47 -3.52 -8.46 4.54
CA VAL A 47 -4.84 -8.94 4.12
C VAL A 47 -5.89 -8.11 4.84
N PHE A 48 -6.88 -7.64 4.09
CA PHE A 48 -8.02 -6.91 4.63
C PHE A 48 -9.28 -7.73 4.35
N ILE A 49 -10.12 -7.92 5.36
CA ILE A 49 -11.36 -8.71 5.26
C ILE A 49 -12.53 -7.77 5.54
N TYR A 50 -13.48 -7.71 4.62
CA TYR A 50 -14.72 -6.96 4.76
C TYR A 50 -15.85 -7.90 5.19
N LEU A 51 -16.58 -7.53 6.24
CA LEU A 51 -17.79 -8.24 6.66
C LEU A 51 -19.01 -7.51 6.06
N PRO A 52 -19.73 -8.12 5.11
CA PRO A 52 -20.84 -7.48 4.42
C PRO A 52 -22.12 -7.45 5.28
N ASN A 53 -23.19 -6.92 4.68
CA ASN A 53 -24.53 -6.95 5.27
C ASN A 53 -24.92 -8.38 5.65
N GLY A 54 -25.60 -8.52 6.79
CA GLY A 54 -26.02 -9.82 7.33
C GLY A 54 -25.31 -10.23 8.62
N VAL A 55 -24.35 -9.45 9.10
CA VAL A 55 -23.77 -9.61 10.43
C VAL A 55 -24.28 -8.53 11.37
N ASN A 56 -24.51 -8.88 12.64
CA ASN A 56 -24.74 -7.88 13.68
C ASN A 56 -23.41 -7.23 14.05
N THR A 57 -23.14 -6.04 13.51
CA THR A 57 -21.87 -5.33 13.73
C THR A 57 -21.65 -4.94 15.19
N VAL A 58 -22.71 -4.83 15.99
CA VAL A 58 -22.62 -4.54 17.43
C VAL A 58 -21.97 -5.68 18.19
N ASP A 59 -22.21 -6.94 17.77
CA ASP A 59 -21.65 -8.13 18.42
C ASP A 59 -20.15 -8.30 18.12
N TYR A 60 -19.61 -7.59 17.13
CA TYR A 60 -18.17 -7.57 16.84
C TYR A 60 -17.42 -6.49 17.62
N GLN A 61 -18.12 -5.57 18.27
CA GLN A 61 -17.48 -4.52 19.05
C GLN A 61 -16.97 -5.04 20.38
N ILE A 62 -15.75 -4.63 20.72
CA ILE A 62 -15.16 -4.84 22.04
C ILE A 62 -15.49 -3.63 22.90
N ARG A 63 -16.09 -3.89 24.06
CA ARG A 63 -16.61 -2.86 24.97
C ARG A 63 -15.59 -2.38 26.01
N GLU A 64 -14.66 -3.26 26.37
CA GLU A 64 -13.65 -3.00 27.39
C GLU A 64 -12.32 -2.61 26.73
N SER A 65 -11.69 -1.54 27.21
CA SER A 65 -10.37 -1.10 26.77
C SER A 65 -9.26 -1.64 27.67
N GLY A 66 -8.03 -1.69 27.14
CA GLY A 66 -6.84 -2.10 27.89
C GLY A 66 -6.39 -3.52 27.56
N PRO A 67 -5.26 -3.99 28.11
CA PRO A 67 -4.68 -5.29 27.78
C PRO A 67 -5.59 -6.47 28.18
N ASP A 68 -6.48 -6.25 29.14
CA ASP A 68 -7.40 -7.25 29.66
C ASP A 68 -8.77 -7.26 28.97
N TYR A 69 -8.87 -6.68 27.77
CA TYR A 69 -10.10 -6.68 26.97
C TYR A 69 -10.65 -8.11 26.76
N LYS A 70 -11.97 -8.24 26.67
CA LYS A 70 -12.64 -9.50 26.34
C LYS A 70 -13.08 -9.52 24.89
N LEU A 71 -12.70 -10.57 24.16
CA LEU A 71 -13.20 -10.82 22.82
C LEU A 71 -14.72 -11.07 22.87
N SER A 72 -15.43 -10.53 21.88
CA SER A 72 -16.86 -10.76 21.74
C SER A 72 -17.14 -12.17 21.23
N MET A 73 -18.40 -12.63 21.32
CA MET A 73 -18.77 -14.01 20.98
C MET A 73 -18.30 -14.46 19.59
N PRO A 74 -18.46 -13.68 18.51
CA PRO A 74 -17.94 -14.06 17.18
C PRO A 74 -16.41 -14.18 17.12
N LEU A 75 -15.69 -13.46 17.99
CA LEU A 75 -14.23 -13.40 18.02
C LEU A 75 -13.60 -14.39 19.01
N GLN A 76 -14.38 -15.15 19.78
CA GLN A 76 -13.87 -16.11 20.77
C GLN A 76 -12.87 -17.13 20.19
N SER A 77 -13.05 -17.53 18.93
CA SER A 77 -12.15 -18.45 18.25
C SER A 77 -10.71 -17.90 18.09
N LEU A 78 -10.53 -16.58 18.20
CA LEU A 78 -9.25 -15.89 18.12
C LEU A 78 -8.53 -15.77 19.46
N GLU A 79 -9.12 -16.21 20.57
CA GLU A 79 -8.54 -16.08 21.92
C GLU A 79 -7.14 -16.70 22.01
N LYS A 80 -6.93 -17.86 21.36
CA LYS A 80 -5.62 -18.52 21.24
C LYS A 80 -4.54 -17.67 20.57
N HIS A 81 -4.92 -16.60 19.89
CA HIS A 81 -4.02 -15.67 19.18
C HIS A 81 -4.04 -14.27 19.79
N ARG A 82 -4.54 -14.09 21.02
CA ARG A 82 -4.66 -12.79 21.71
C ARG A 82 -3.36 -11.97 21.67
N SER A 83 -2.21 -12.61 21.85
CA SER A 83 -0.89 -11.96 21.83
C SER A 83 -0.49 -11.39 20.46
N ASN A 84 -1.17 -11.78 19.38
CA ASN A 84 -0.86 -11.40 18.00
C ASN A 84 -1.91 -10.46 17.38
N ILE A 85 -2.95 -10.08 18.13
CA ILE A 85 -4.04 -9.25 17.61
C ILE A 85 -4.23 -8.01 18.49
N THR A 86 -4.61 -6.90 17.87
CA THR A 86 -5.01 -5.69 18.59
C THR A 86 -6.35 -5.24 18.01
N PRO A 87 -7.45 -5.47 18.72
CA PRO A 87 -8.76 -5.08 18.23
C PRO A 87 -9.01 -3.59 18.45
N PHE A 88 -9.66 -2.97 17.48
CA PHE A 88 -10.12 -1.58 17.54
C PHE A 88 -11.64 -1.55 17.36
N SER A 89 -12.33 -0.77 18.19
CA SER A 89 -13.79 -0.59 18.15
C SER A 89 -14.14 0.90 18.14
N GLY A 90 -15.37 1.23 17.70
CA GLY A 90 -15.84 2.61 17.61
C GLY A 90 -15.44 3.37 16.34
N ILE A 91 -14.64 2.76 15.46
CA ILE A 91 -14.25 3.35 14.18
C ILE A 91 -15.39 3.16 13.18
N HIS A 92 -15.82 4.25 12.57
CA HIS A 92 -16.81 4.23 11.50
C HIS A 92 -16.57 5.37 10.52
N HIS A 93 -17.03 5.21 9.28
CA HIS A 93 -16.98 6.28 8.31
C HIS A 93 -18.22 7.17 8.47
N PRO A 94 -18.09 8.48 8.75
CA PRO A 94 -19.24 9.37 8.93
C PRO A 94 -20.15 9.43 7.69
N ASN A 95 -19.57 9.41 6.48
CA ASN A 95 -20.31 9.42 5.22
C ASN A 95 -20.91 8.05 4.83
N GLY A 96 -20.62 6.99 5.59
CA GLY A 96 -21.14 5.65 5.34
C GLY A 96 -22.43 5.34 6.10
N LEU A 97 -22.77 6.14 7.12
CA LEU A 97 -23.95 5.92 7.95
C LEU A 97 -25.24 6.05 7.11
N GLY A 98 -26.20 5.16 7.34
CA GLY A 98 -27.48 5.13 6.62
C GLY A 98 -27.46 4.49 5.23
N HIS A 99 -26.30 4.11 4.69
CA HIS A 99 -26.16 3.61 3.32
C HIS A 99 -25.97 2.09 3.23
N HIS A 100 -27.03 1.31 3.45
CA HIS A 100 -26.93 -0.15 3.66
C HIS A 100 -26.16 -0.92 2.57
N HIS A 101 -26.51 -0.78 1.29
CA HIS A 101 -25.90 -1.58 0.22
C HIS A 101 -24.65 -0.95 -0.40
N ASN A 102 -24.41 0.34 -0.13
CA ASN A 102 -23.35 1.10 -0.77
C ASN A 102 -22.09 1.26 0.09
N CYS A 103 -22.11 0.91 1.39
CA CYS A 103 -20.91 0.99 2.24
C CYS A 103 -19.69 0.20 1.70
N LYS A 104 -19.91 -0.83 0.87
CA LYS A 104 -18.81 -1.56 0.22
C LYS A 104 -18.03 -0.71 -0.79
N SER A 105 -18.63 0.33 -1.39
CA SER A 105 -17.97 1.19 -2.39
C SER A 105 -16.88 2.05 -1.77
N ILE A 106 -16.93 2.27 -0.45
CA ILE A 106 -16.03 3.17 0.29
C ILE A 106 -15.03 2.42 1.19
N TRP A 107 -15.05 1.08 1.15
CA TRP A 107 -14.15 0.26 1.96
C TRP A 107 -12.69 0.42 1.50
N LEU A 108 -11.79 0.71 2.44
CA LEU A 108 -10.37 1.06 2.22
C LEU A 108 -10.09 2.33 1.41
N THR A 109 -11.11 3.06 0.97
CA THR A 109 -10.90 4.25 0.13
C THR A 109 -11.32 5.55 0.82
N GLY A 110 -12.21 5.49 1.81
CA GLY A 110 -12.65 6.68 2.55
C GLY A 110 -13.40 7.70 1.68
N ALA A 111 -13.86 7.29 0.50
CA ALA A 111 -14.60 8.15 -0.41
C ALA A 111 -15.96 8.53 0.18
N LYS A 112 -16.49 9.69 -0.21
CA LYS A 112 -17.82 10.13 0.22
C LYS A 112 -18.89 9.45 -0.62
N ILE A 113 -19.88 8.82 0.03
CA ILE A 113 -21.03 8.22 -0.66
C ILE A 113 -21.93 9.32 -1.26
N GLY A 114 -22.33 9.18 -2.52
CA GLY A 114 -23.16 10.12 -3.28
C GLY A 114 -23.34 9.75 -4.77
N PRO A 115 -24.27 10.41 -5.48
CA PRO A 115 -24.62 10.10 -6.87
C PRO A 115 -23.47 10.27 -7.88
N SER A 116 -22.49 11.10 -7.54
CA SER A 116 -21.30 11.40 -8.35
C SER A 116 -20.00 10.90 -7.70
N GLU A 117 -20.09 9.78 -6.98
CA GLU A 117 -18.96 9.11 -6.34
C GLU A 117 -17.80 8.85 -7.33
N ARG A 118 -16.63 9.45 -7.05
CA ARG A 118 -15.38 9.08 -7.69
C ARG A 118 -14.48 8.42 -6.64
N ASN A 119 -14.42 7.09 -6.67
CA ASN A 119 -13.55 6.33 -5.79
C ASN A 119 -12.13 6.26 -6.40
N THR A 120 -11.33 7.30 -6.16
CA THR A 120 -9.93 7.37 -6.62
C THR A 120 -8.98 7.38 -5.44
N ILE A 121 -7.95 6.54 -5.51
CA ILE A 121 -6.76 6.62 -4.66
C ILE A 121 -5.97 7.84 -5.16
N SER A 122 -5.73 8.83 -4.29
CA SER A 122 -4.88 10.00 -4.60
C SER A 122 -3.48 9.75 -4.08
#